data_AF-A0A377DVZ7-F1
#
_entry.id   AF-A0A377DVZ7-F1
#
_cell.length_a   1.000
_cell.length_b   1.000
_cell.length_c   1.000
_cell.angle_alpha   90.00
_cell.angle_beta   90.00
_cell.angle_gamma   90.00
#
_symmetry.space_group_name_H-M   'P 1'
#
loop_
_entity.id
_entity.type
_entity.pdbx_description
1 polymer ?
#
loop_
_entity_poly.entity_id
_entity_poly.type
_entity_poly.pdbx_seq_one_letter_code
_entity_poly.pdbx_strand_id
1 'polypeptide(L)'
;MPLQQNIFEVMDKLREIYPQRKFVMSRFEEVFEKIEAQRDNLATLKGEFIDGKYMRVHRTIGSTRMDIKIAHARIENKIVNLLEPLATLAWTLGFEYHHGLLEKMWKEILKNHAHDSIGCCCSDKVHREIVARFELAEDMADNLIRFYMRKIADNMPQSDADKLVLFNLMPWRVKKLSTPLCGCAPASLICGTIAVSLYRILFAMPVRSIQA
;
A
#
# COMPACT_ATOMS: atom_id res chain seq x y z
N MET A 1 4.37 -8.65 27.17
CA MET A 1 4.49 -8.97 28.61
C MET A 1 3.15 -9.50 29.10
N PRO A 2 3.11 -10.53 29.96
CA PRO A 2 1.87 -10.96 30.61
C PRO A 2 1.23 -9.81 31.38
N LEU A 3 -0.10 -9.85 31.49
CA LEU A 3 -0.82 -8.89 32.33
C LEU A 3 -0.41 -9.05 33.79
N GLN A 4 -0.12 -7.93 34.44
CA GLN A 4 0.29 -7.90 35.83
C GLN A 4 -0.92 -8.13 36.75
N GLN A 5 -1.02 -9.34 37.31
CA GLN A 5 -2.18 -9.75 38.10
C GLN A 5 -2.30 -9.02 39.44
N ASN A 6 -1.17 -8.68 40.07
CA ASN A 6 -1.12 -8.02 41.37
C ASN A 6 -1.06 -6.48 41.28
N ILE A 7 -1.51 -5.88 40.17
CA ILE A 7 -1.38 -4.44 39.95
C ILE A 7 -2.04 -3.62 41.06
N PHE A 8 -3.16 -4.09 41.61
CA PHE A 8 -3.88 -3.40 42.69
C PHE A 8 -3.07 -3.37 44.00
N GLU A 9 -2.47 -4.49 44.39
CA GLU A 9 -1.58 -4.54 45.56
C GLU A 9 -0.36 -3.63 45.39
N VAL A 10 0.20 -3.59 44.18
CA VAL A 10 1.31 -2.68 43.87
C VAL A 10 0.86 -1.23 43.97
N MET A 11 -0.33 -0.89 43.48
CA MET A 11 -0.89 0.46 43.62
C MET A 11 -1.12 0.84 45.09
N ASP A 12 -1.60 -0.09 45.92
CA ASP A 12 -1.76 0.14 47.37
C ASP A 12 -0.41 0.43 48.04
N LYS A 13 0.61 -0.38 47.76
CA LYS A 13 1.97 -0.13 48.26
C LYS A 13 2.54 1.20 47.78
N LEU A 14 2.30 1.57 46.51
CA LEU A 14 2.77 2.85 45.98
C LEU A 14 2.10 4.04 46.67
N ARG A 15 0.81 3.93 47.02
CA ARG A 15 0.09 4.94 47.81
C ARG A 15 0.63 5.06 49.23
N GLU A 16 1.01 3.95 49.85
CA GLU A 16 1.63 3.93 51.18
C GLU A 16 3.02 4.58 51.18
N ILE A 17 3.88 4.22 50.23
CA ILE A 17 5.28 4.67 50.17
C ILE A 17 5.39 6.14 49.72
N TYR A 18 4.47 6.61 48.87
CA TYR A 18 4.49 7.97 48.32
C TYR A 18 3.16 8.70 48.56
N PRO A 19 2.81 9.04 49.81
CA PRO A 19 1.52 9.60 50.18
C PRO A 19 1.25 10.98 49.54
N GLN A 20 2.29 11.70 49.14
CA GLN A 20 2.22 12.98 48.43
C GLN A 20 1.87 12.85 46.95
N ARG A 21 1.82 11.63 46.40
CA ARG A 21 1.53 11.36 44.98
C ARG A 21 0.19 10.65 44.82
N LYS A 22 -0.52 10.98 43.74
CA LYS A 22 -1.78 10.31 43.38
C LYS A 22 -1.52 9.24 42.33
N PHE A 23 -1.71 7.97 42.69
CA PHE A 23 -1.66 6.84 41.77
C PHE A 23 -3.06 6.45 41.31
N VAL A 24 -3.26 6.37 40.00
CA VAL A 24 -4.54 6.03 39.36
C VAL A 24 -4.32 5.03 38.23
N MET A 25 -5.23 4.07 38.11
CA MET A 25 -5.30 3.18 36.95
C MET A 25 -6.11 3.91 35.88
N SER A 26 -5.42 4.40 34.87
CA SER A 26 -5.98 5.33 33.88
C SER A 26 -5.88 4.72 32.48
N ARG A 27 -6.34 5.49 31.50
CA ARG A 27 -6.35 5.17 30.07
C ARG A 27 -5.74 6.34 29.30
N PHE A 28 -5.34 6.10 28.05
CA PHE A 28 -4.62 7.11 27.27
C PHE A 28 -5.42 8.40 27.08
N GLU A 29 -6.73 8.31 26.97
CA GLU A 29 -7.65 9.43 26.78
C GLU A 29 -7.53 10.47 27.92
N GLU A 30 -7.58 10.01 29.17
CA GLU A 30 -7.45 10.87 30.35
C GLU A 30 -6.05 11.51 30.47
N VAL A 31 -5.02 10.80 29.98
CA VAL A 31 -3.65 11.34 29.94
C VAL A 31 -3.55 12.41 28.88
N PHE A 32 -4.09 12.18 27.68
CA PHE A 32 -4.08 13.16 26.59
C PHE A 32 -4.89 14.41 26.92
N GLU A 33 -6.05 14.29 27.57
CA GLU A 33 -6.83 15.45 28.05
C GLU A 33 -5.99 16.37 28.95
N LYS A 34 -5.24 15.79 29.89
CA LYS A 34 -4.38 16.56 30.79
C LYS A 34 -3.17 17.18 30.10
N ILE A 35 -2.58 16.47 29.13
CA ILE A 35 -1.47 16.99 28.32
C ILE A 35 -1.94 18.17 27.46
N GLU A 36 -3.10 18.03 26.81
CA GLU A 36 -3.66 19.10 25.96
C GLU A 36 -3.98 20.35 26.76
N ALA A 37 -4.49 20.21 27.98
CA ALA A 37 -4.72 21.34 28.89
C ALA A 37 -3.43 22.11 29.28
N GLN A 38 -2.25 21.52 29.06
CA GLN A 38 -0.94 22.14 29.30
C GLN A 38 -0.21 22.53 28.01
N ARG A 39 -0.87 22.40 26.86
CA ARG A 39 -0.24 22.55 25.54
C ARG A 39 0.55 23.84 25.36
N ASP A 40 0.02 24.97 25.83
CA ASP A 40 0.67 26.28 25.69
C ASP A 40 2.00 26.38 26.45
N ASN A 41 2.21 25.49 27.42
CA ASN A 41 3.43 25.42 28.22
C ASN A 41 4.45 24.41 27.66
N LEU A 42 4.15 23.70 26.56
CA LEU A 42 4.99 22.66 25.99
C LEU A 42 5.81 23.16 24.79
N ALA A 43 7.02 22.62 24.64
CA ALA A 43 7.87 22.93 23.50
C ALA A 43 7.29 22.37 22.18
N THR A 44 7.34 23.16 21.12
CA THR A 44 6.98 22.72 19.76
C THR A 44 8.21 22.16 19.06
N LEU A 45 8.14 20.91 18.61
CA LEU A 45 9.16 20.27 17.78
C LEU A 45 8.67 20.18 16.33
N LYS A 46 9.57 20.36 15.35
CA LYS A 46 9.26 20.36 13.91
C LYS A 46 10.22 19.46 13.14
N GLY A 47 9.76 18.92 12.01
CA GLY A 47 10.55 18.05 11.14
C GLY A 47 10.35 16.56 11.42
N GLU A 48 11.18 15.73 10.78
CA GLU A 48 11.16 14.28 10.98
C GLU A 48 11.93 13.88 12.25
N PHE A 49 11.37 12.97 13.05
CA PHE A 49 11.98 12.49 14.29
C PHE A 49 12.85 11.25 14.04
N ILE A 50 13.94 11.44 13.27
CA ILE A 50 14.85 10.36 12.83
C ILE A 50 16.17 10.29 13.62
N ASP A 51 16.37 11.20 14.57
CA ASP A 51 17.58 11.25 15.40
C ASP A 51 17.31 10.79 16.83
N GLY A 52 18.30 10.11 17.40
CA GLY A 52 18.23 9.59 18.75
C GLY A 52 18.59 10.66 19.77
N LYS A 53 17.72 10.89 20.77
CA LYS A 53 18.03 11.75 21.92
C LYS A 53 18.70 10.98 23.07
N TYR A 54 18.10 9.85 23.46
CA TYR A 54 18.56 9.02 24.59
C TYR A 54 18.95 7.60 24.17
N MET A 55 18.59 7.19 22.96
CA MET A 55 18.82 5.84 22.43
C MET A 55 19.21 5.91 20.96
N ARG A 56 19.91 4.88 20.51
CA ARG A 56 20.31 4.73 19.10
C ARG A 56 19.08 4.55 18.21
N VAL A 57 19.13 5.15 17.02
CA VAL A 57 18.20 4.88 15.92
C VAL A 57 18.76 3.81 14.99
N HIS A 58 17.94 2.85 14.59
CA HIS A 58 18.33 1.74 13.70
C HIS A 58 18.36 2.16 12.21
N ARG A 59 19.14 3.19 11.85
CA ARG A 59 19.19 3.72 10.47
C ARG A 59 19.56 2.68 9.39
N THR A 60 20.31 1.64 9.76
CA THR A 60 20.71 0.56 8.84
C THR A 60 19.62 -0.49 8.60
N ILE A 61 18.45 -0.37 9.24
CA ILE A 61 17.36 -1.34 9.07
C ILE A 61 16.80 -1.35 7.64
N GLY A 62 16.94 -0.24 6.92
CA GLY A 62 16.56 -0.15 5.51
C GLY A 62 17.36 -1.07 4.58
N SER A 63 18.58 -1.47 4.98
CA SER A 63 19.45 -2.33 4.17
C SER A 63 19.42 -3.81 4.58
N THR A 64 18.67 -4.18 5.61
CA THR A 64 18.50 -5.60 5.99
C THR A 64 17.61 -6.28 4.95
N ARG A 65 17.94 -7.51 4.53
CA ARG A 65 17.05 -8.32 3.66
C ARG A 65 16.42 -7.54 2.51
N MET A 66 17.27 -6.93 1.68
CA MET A 66 16.85 -6.06 0.58
C MET A 66 15.93 -6.80 -0.42
N ASP A 67 16.08 -8.12 -0.54
CA ASP A 67 15.18 -9.01 -1.28
C ASP A 67 13.70 -8.78 -0.90
N ILE A 68 13.41 -8.73 0.40
CA ILE A 68 12.05 -8.52 0.92
C ILE A 68 11.57 -7.10 0.63
N LYS A 69 12.44 -6.09 0.76
CA LYS A 69 12.09 -4.68 0.50
C LYS A 69 11.78 -4.44 -0.98
N ILE A 70 12.56 -5.05 -1.88
CA ILE A 70 12.31 -4.99 -3.33
C ILE A 70 10.98 -5.66 -3.67
N ALA A 71 10.71 -6.85 -3.12
CA ALA A 71 9.44 -7.53 -3.32
C ALA A 71 8.27 -6.66 -2.83
N HIS A 72 8.38 -6.08 -1.64
CA HIS A 72 7.38 -5.17 -1.08
C HIS A 72 7.11 -3.97 -2.01
N ALA A 73 8.15 -3.23 -2.40
CA ALA A 73 8.01 -2.06 -3.27
C ALA A 73 7.40 -2.42 -4.63
N ARG A 74 7.73 -3.59 -5.19
CA ARG A 74 7.14 -4.10 -6.42
C ARG A 74 5.63 -4.35 -6.26
N ILE A 75 5.22 -5.01 -5.17
CA ILE A 75 3.83 -5.37 -4.91
C ILE A 75 3.00 -4.12 -4.62
N GLU A 76 3.48 -3.23 -3.77
CA GLU A 76 2.82 -1.95 -3.47
C GLU A 76 2.62 -1.14 -4.75
N ASN A 77 3.66 -1.04 -5.59
CA ASN A 77 3.53 -0.37 -6.88
C ASN A 77 2.52 -1.06 -7.81
N LYS A 78 2.45 -2.40 -7.82
CA LYS A 78 1.43 -3.12 -8.61
C LYS A 78 0.02 -2.80 -8.12
N ILE A 79 -0.22 -2.78 -6.81
CA ILE A 79 -1.54 -2.51 -6.25
C ILE A 79 -1.93 -1.05 -6.50
N VAL A 80 -1.10 -0.10 -6.08
CA VAL A 80 -1.41 1.34 -6.09
C VAL A 80 -1.36 1.94 -7.50
N ASN A 81 -0.32 1.65 -8.28
CA ASN A 81 -0.08 2.36 -9.54
C ASN A 81 -0.59 1.61 -10.77
N LEU A 82 -0.93 0.32 -10.65
CA LEU A 82 -1.46 -0.47 -11.77
C LEU A 82 -2.89 -0.93 -11.50
N LEU A 83 -3.10 -1.72 -10.45
CA LEU A 83 -4.37 -2.39 -10.22
C LEU A 83 -5.49 -1.40 -9.86
N GLU A 84 -5.30 -0.51 -8.90
CA GLU A 84 -6.32 0.45 -8.48
C GLU A 84 -6.76 1.41 -9.62
N PRO A 85 -5.84 2.01 -10.41
CA PRO A 85 -6.20 2.79 -11.58
C PRO A 85 -6.94 1.98 -12.64
N LEU A 86 -6.49 0.74 -12.91
CA LEU A 86 -7.10 -0.13 -13.89
C LEU A 86 -8.51 -0.59 -13.46
N ALA A 87 -8.68 -0.94 -12.19
CA ALA A 87 -9.97 -1.27 -11.59
C ALA A 87 -10.93 -0.08 -11.65
N THR A 88 -10.43 1.13 -11.36
CA THR A 88 -11.21 2.37 -11.47
C THR A 88 -11.63 2.62 -12.91
N LEU A 89 -10.72 2.45 -13.88
CA LEU A 89 -11.04 2.56 -15.30
C LEU A 89 -12.12 1.56 -15.71
N ALA A 90 -11.97 0.28 -15.34
CA ALA A 90 -12.96 -0.75 -15.60
C ALA A 90 -14.33 -0.37 -14.99
N TRP A 91 -14.33 0.17 -13.77
CA TRP A 91 -15.55 0.63 -13.10
C TRP A 91 -16.24 1.76 -13.86
N THR A 92 -15.50 2.74 -14.38
CA THR A 92 -16.08 3.81 -15.22
C THR A 92 -16.70 3.29 -16.52
N LEU A 93 -16.27 2.12 -17.00
CA LEU A 93 -16.82 1.43 -18.17
C LEU A 93 -18.02 0.53 -17.82
N GLY A 94 -18.47 0.51 -16.56
CA GLY A 94 -19.61 -0.27 -16.08
C GLY A 94 -19.27 -1.66 -15.55
N PHE A 95 -17.99 -2.01 -15.39
CA PHE A 95 -17.59 -3.26 -14.75
C PHE A 95 -17.59 -3.15 -13.21
N GLU A 96 -17.63 -4.30 -12.53
CA GLU A 96 -17.57 -4.35 -11.07
C GLU A 96 -16.18 -3.96 -10.54
N TYR A 97 -16.15 -3.11 -9.51
CA TYR A 97 -14.96 -2.84 -8.72
C TYR A 97 -14.87 -3.84 -7.56
N HIS A 98 -13.90 -4.74 -7.62
CA HIS A 98 -13.75 -5.84 -6.67
C HIS A 98 -13.12 -5.38 -5.33
N HIS A 99 -13.85 -4.59 -4.55
CA HIS A 99 -13.38 -4.03 -3.26
C HIS A 99 -12.84 -5.09 -2.30
N GLY A 100 -13.56 -6.21 -2.13
CA GLY A 100 -13.16 -7.27 -1.20
C GLY A 100 -11.84 -7.95 -1.57
N LEU A 101 -11.50 -8.05 -2.86
CA LEU A 101 -10.22 -8.59 -3.30
C LEU A 101 -9.06 -7.62 -2.97
N LEU A 102 -9.27 -6.33 -3.22
CA LEU A 102 -8.31 -5.27 -2.87
C LEU A 102 -8.07 -5.20 -1.36
N GLU A 103 -9.14 -5.21 -0.57
CA GLU A 103 -9.04 -5.22 0.89
C GLU A 103 -8.26 -6.44 1.39
N LYS A 104 -8.54 -7.62 0.83
CA LYS A 104 -7.79 -8.84 1.18
C LYS A 104 -6.31 -8.72 0.84
N MET A 105 -5.96 -8.21 -0.35
CA MET A 105 -4.55 -7.98 -0.73
C MET A 105 -3.84 -7.02 0.23
N TRP A 106 -4.47 -5.88 0.53
CA TRP A 106 -3.95 -4.91 1.50
C TRP A 106 -3.77 -5.54 2.88
N LYS A 107 -4.75 -6.29 3.37
CA LYS A 107 -4.64 -7.01 4.65
C LYS A 107 -3.49 -8.02 4.65
N GLU A 108 -3.21 -8.72 3.55
CA GLU A 108 -2.07 -9.64 3.50
C GLU A 108 -0.73 -8.91 3.56
N ILE A 109 -0.55 -7.80 2.84
CA ILE A 109 0.72 -7.04 2.88
C ILE A 109 0.90 -6.27 4.19
N LEU A 110 -0.18 -5.73 4.77
CA LEU A 110 -0.14 -4.98 6.03
C LEU A 110 0.28 -5.85 7.21
N LYS A 111 0.01 -7.16 7.19
CA LYS A 111 0.54 -8.11 8.20
C LYS A 111 2.07 -8.09 8.24
N ASN A 112 2.73 -7.80 7.12
CA ASN A 112 4.18 -7.73 7.02
C ASN A 112 4.76 -6.35 7.37
N HIS A 113 3.91 -5.32 7.55
CA HIS A 113 4.35 -3.95 7.86
C HIS A 113 4.64 -3.69 9.33
N ALA A 114 4.42 -4.69 10.20
CA ALA A 114 4.92 -4.63 11.56
C ALA A 114 6.44 -4.35 11.54
N HIS A 115 6.91 -3.45 12.41
CA HIS A 115 8.29 -2.95 12.38
C HIS A 115 9.34 -4.07 12.37
N ASP A 116 9.14 -5.13 13.15
CA ASP A 116 10.05 -6.28 13.18
C ASP A 116 10.05 -7.08 11.87
N SER A 117 8.88 -7.18 11.24
CA SER A 117 8.68 -7.94 10.00
C SER A 117 9.31 -7.23 8.81
N ILE A 118 8.89 -5.98 8.51
CA ILE A 118 9.46 -5.22 7.39
C ILE A 118 10.89 -4.78 7.68
N GLY A 119 11.24 -4.53 8.95
CA GLY A 119 12.60 -4.27 9.41
C GLY A 119 13.50 -5.50 9.35
N CYS A 120 12.92 -6.70 9.18
CA CYS A 120 13.60 -7.98 9.08
C CYS A 120 14.59 -8.25 10.22
N CYS A 121 14.16 -7.96 11.45
CA CYS A 121 14.86 -8.33 12.69
C CYS A 121 14.23 -9.56 13.35
N CYS A 122 13.63 -10.44 12.55
CA CYS A 122 13.05 -11.71 12.98
C CYS A 122 13.95 -12.91 12.62
N SER A 123 13.51 -14.12 12.99
CA SER A 123 14.15 -15.35 12.57
C SER A 123 13.85 -15.70 11.11
N ASP A 124 14.68 -16.56 10.50
CA ASP A 124 14.48 -17.02 9.12
C ASP A 124 13.16 -17.78 8.90
N LYS A 125 12.63 -18.41 9.95
CA LYS A 125 11.28 -19.00 9.90
C LYS A 125 10.22 -17.93 9.64
N VAL A 126 10.27 -16.83 10.38
CA VAL A 126 9.33 -15.71 10.22
C VAL A 126 9.53 -15.04 8.86
N HIS A 127 10.79 -14.87 8.41
CA HIS A 127 11.07 -14.32 7.08
C HIS A 127 10.45 -15.15 5.95
N ARG A 128 10.46 -16.48 6.04
CA ARG A 128 9.79 -17.33 5.04
C ARG A 128 8.28 -17.10 4.99
N GLU A 129 7.63 -16.91 6.14
CA GLU A 129 6.20 -16.58 6.19
C GLU A 129 5.90 -15.18 5.63
N ILE A 130 6.78 -14.21 5.89
CA ILE A 130 6.68 -12.85 5.33
C ILE A 130 6.71 -12.92 3.79
N VAL A 131 7.69 -13.65 3.23
CA VAL A 131 7.80 -13.83 1.77
C VAL A 131 6.56 -14.50 1.20
N ALA A 132 6.07 -15.58 1.82
CA ALA A 132 4.87 -16.27 1.35
C ALA A 132 3.61 -15.37 1.32
N ARG A 133 3.44 -14.48 2.30
CA ARG A 133 2.33 -13.49 2.28
C ARG A 133 2.48 -12.48 1.15
N PHE A 134 3.71 -12.08 0.84
CA PHE A 134 3.97 -11.19 -0.30
C PHE A 134 3.71 -11.88 -1.64
N GLU A 135 4.17 -13.11 -1.82
CA GLU A 135 3.89 -13.91 -3.02
C GLU A 135 2.39 -14.08 -3.24
N LEU A 136 1.63 -14.41 -2.17
CA LEU A 136 0.17 -14.51 -2.24
C LEU A 136 -0.48 -13.19 -2.70
N ALA A 137 -0.08 -12.07 -2.13
CA ALA A 137 -0.61 -10.75 -2.51
C ALA A 137 -0.22 -10.38 -3.95
N GLU A 138 1.00 -10.72 -4.38
CA GLU A 138 1.46 -10.49 -5.74
C GLU A 138 0.64 -11.29 -6.77
N ASP A 139 0.41 -12.57 -6.50
CA ASP A 139 -0.40 -13.45 -7.36
C ASP A 139 -1.84 -12.94 -7.47
N MET A 140 -2.42 -12.49 -6.36
CA MET A 140 -3.76 -11.89 -6.36
C MET A 140 -3.80 -10.63 -7.23
N ALA A 141 -2.79 -9.76 -7.11
CA ALA A 141 -2.71 -8.52 -7.89
C ALA A 141 -2.53 -8.81 -9.38
N ASP A 142 -1.61 -9.71 -9.75
CA ASP A 142 -1.34 -10.06 -11.13
C ASP A 142 -2.57 -10.69 -11.82
N ASN A 143 -3.29 -11.56 -11.11
CA ASN A 143 -4.50 -12.16 -11.63
C ASN A 143 -5.61 -11.12 -11.83
N LEU A 144 -5.81 -10.21 -10.88
CA LEU A 144 -6.85 -9.20 -11.00
C LEU A 144 -6.52 -8.13 -12.05
N ILE A 145 -5.25 -7.77 -12.22
CA ILE A 145 -4.77 -6.91 -13.31
C ILE A 145 -5.09 -7.57 -14.66
N ARG A 146 -4.69 -8.84 -14.86
CA ARG A 146 -4.96 -9.57 -16.10
C ARG A 146 -6.46 -9.68 -16.38
N PHE A 147 -7.25 -9.92 -15.34
CA PHE A 147 -8.70 -9.97 -15.44
C PHE A 147 -9.27 -8.64 -15.97
N TYR A 148 -8.91 -7.50 -15.37
CA TYR A 148 -9.42 -6.20 -15.84
C TYR A 148 -8.91 -5.84 -17.23
N MET A 149 -7.62 -6.08 -17.54
CA MET A 149 -7.06 -5.82 -18.87
C MET A 149 -7.84 -6.60 -19.93
N ARG A 150 -8.11 -7.89 -19.68
CA ARG A 150 -8.87 -8.75 -20.59
C ARG A 150 -10.33 -8.31 -20.68
N LYS A 151 -10.98 -8.01 -19.55
CA LYS A 151 -12.37 -7.52 -19.53
C LYS A 151 -12.53 -6.25 -20.36
N ILE A 152 -11.62 -5.30 -20.24
CA ILE A 152 -11.65 -4.07 -21.03
C ILE A 152 -11.42 -4.38 -22.51
N ALA A 153 -10.37 -5.15 -22.85
CA ALA A 153 -10.02 -5.47 -24.23
C ALA A 153 -11.11 -6.26 -24.97
N ASP A 154 -11.73 -7.24 -24.32
CA ASP A 154 -12.76 -8.11 -24.89
C ASP A 154 -14.07 -7.33 -25.19
N ASN A 155 -14.31 -6.22 -24.47
CA ASN A 155 -15.48 -5.35 -24.67
C ASN A 155 -15.21 -4.16 -25.60
N MET A 156 -14.03 -4.08 -26.23
CA MET A 156 -13.76 -3.10 -27.28
C MET A 156 -14.43 -3.53 -28.60
N PRO A 157 -14.80 -2.59 -29.49
CA PRO A 157 -15.40 -2.90 -30.79
C PRO A 157 -14.65 -4.00 -31.54
N GLN A 158 -15.39 -4.92 -32.15
CA GLN A 158 -14.80 -6.02 -32.91
C GLN A 158 -14.19 -5.52 -34.22
N SER A 159 -13.10 -6.16 -34.62
CA SER A 159 -12.34 -5.87 -35.84
C SER A 159 -11.79 -7.20 -36.35
N ASP A 160 -11.68 -7.35 -37.67
CA ASP A 160 -11.10 -8.54 -38.31
C ASP A 160 -9.57 -8.62 -38.14
N ALA A 161 -8.95 -7.56 -37.61
CA ALA A 161 -7.51 -7.50 -37.32
C ALA A 161 -7.20 -7.81 -35.84
N ASP A 162 -5.98 -8.28 -35.60
CA ASP A 162 -5.45 -8.47 -34.26
C ASP A 162 -5.49 -7.16 -33.44
N LYS A 163 -5.90 -7.27 -32.17
CA LYS A 163 -6.01 -6.12 -31.25
C LYS A 163 -4.81 -6.07 -30.31
N LEU A 164 -4.09 -4.96 -30.33
CA LEU A 164 -3.09 -4.60 -29.32
C LEU A 164 -3.60 -3.42 -28.48
N VAL A 165 -3.79 -3.66 -27.18
CA VAL A 165 -4.29 -2.63 -26.24
C VAL A 165 -3.16 -2.22 -25.30
N LEU A 166 -2.89 -0.92 -25.22
CA LEU A 166 -1.88 -0.34 -24.34
C LEU A 166 -2.56 0.54 -23.28
N PHE A 167 -2.24 0.28 -22.02
CA PHE A 167 -2.76 1.04 -20.88
C PHE A 167 -1.65 1.96 -20.33
N ASN A 168 -1.88 3.27 -20.35
CA ASN A 168 -1.09 4.20 -19.56
C ASN A 168 -1.81 4.51 -18.26
N LEU A 169 -1.35 3.90 -17.16
CA LEU A 169 -1.97 4.03 -15.83
C LEU A 169 -1.31 5.14 -14.99
N MET A 170 -0.26 5.78 -15.51
CA MET A 170 0.40 6.90 -14.84
C MET A 170 -0.34 8.21 -15.11
N PRO A 171 -0.36 9.16 -14.14
CA PRO A 171 -1.06 10.43 -14.33
C PRO A 171 -0.35 11.41 -15.27
N TRP A 172 0.87 11.08 -15.73
CA TRP A 172 1.63 11.86 -16.70
C TRP A 172 1.82 11.13 -18.03
N ARG A 173 2.21 11.88 -19.05
CA ARG A 173 2.54 11.33 -20.36
C ARG A 173 3.83 10.50 -20.26
N VAL A 174 3.75 9.24 -20.67
CA VAL A 174 4.88 8.31 -20.72
C VAL A 174 5.34 8.15 -22.17
N LYS A 175 6.66 8.21 -22.40
CA LYS A 175 7.30 7.78 -23.63
C LYS A 175 8.14 6.54 -23.31
N LYS A 176 7.79 5.39 -23.86
CA LYS A 176 8.50 4.14 -23.64
C LYS A 176 8.53 3.34 -24.95
N LEU A 177 9.68 2.75 -25.27
CA LEU A 177 9.76 1.73 -26.31
C LEU A 177 9.23 0.42 -25.70
N SER A 178 8.15 -0.09 -26.28
CA SER A 178 7.55 -1.38 -25.90
C SER A 178 7.79 -2.39 -27.01
N THR A 179 8.40 -3.52 -26.70
CA THR A 179 8.55 -4.66 -27.60
C THR A 179 7.42 -5.66 -27.35
N PRO A 180 6.58 -5.99 -28.35
CA PRO A 180 5.63 -7.08 -28.22
C PRO A 180 6.40 -8.40 -28.20
N LEU A 181 6.35 -9.13 -27.09
CA LEU A 181 6.78 -10.53 -27.04
C LEU A 181 5.66 -11.38 -27.65
N CYS A 182 5.62 -11.48 -28.98
CA CYS A 182 4.71 -12.38 -29.68
C CYS A 182 5.33 -13.79 -29.69
N GLY A 183 4.70 -14.76 -29.02
CA GLY A 183 5.18 -16.15 -28.90
C GLY A 183 5.10 -17.00 -30.17
N CYS A 184 5.02 -16.39 -31.35
CA CYS A 184 4.93 -17.10 -32.63
C CYS A 184 5.87 -16.46 -33.69
N ALA A 185 7.02 -17.12 -33.92
CA ALA A 185 7.90 -17.04 -35.12
C ALA A 185 8.69 -15.71 -35.38
N PRO A 186 9.78 -15.77 -36.16
CA PRO A 186 10.96 -14.92 -35.96
C PRO A 186 10.82 -13.50 -36.53
N ALA A 187 11.54 -12.61 -35.85
CA ALA A 187 11.88 -11.24 -36.21
C ALA A 187 11.72 -10.87 -37.70
N SER A 188 10.57 -10.30 -38.03
CA SER A 188 10.51 -9.22 -39.01
C SER A 188 10.18 -7.95 -38.22
N LEU A 189 11.01 -6.93 -38.37
CA LEU A 189 10.72 -5.59 -37.87
C LEU A 189 9.32 -5.21 -38.36
N ILE A 190 8.35 -5.16 -37.44
CA ILE A 190 7.07 -4.49 -37.70
C ILE A 190 7.37 -3.00 -37.63
N CYS A 191 8.00 -2.49 -38.67
CA CYS A 191 7.99 -1.08 -39.06
C CYS A 191 6.70 -0.86 -39.84
N GLY A 192 5.58 -0.95 -39.14
CA GLY A 192 4.26 -0.65 -39.66
C GLY A 192 3.57 0.19 -38.60
N THR A 193 2.88 1.24 -39.03
CA THR A 193 2.04 2.08 -38.18
C THR A 193 0.99 1.20 -37.50
N ILE A 194 1.33 0.63 -36.35
CA ILE A 194 0.34 0.04 -35.45
C ILE A 194 -0.57 1.20 -35.13
N ALA A 195 -1.85 1.09 -35.52
CA ALA A 195 -2.89 1.97 -35.07
C ALA A 195 -3.02 1.76 -33.56
N VAL A 196 -2.11 2.40 -32.81
CA VAL A 196 -2.21 2.51 -31.36
C VAL A 196 -3.42 3.40 -31.17
N SER A 197 -4.57 2.78 -30.91
CA SER A 197 -5.71 3.50 -30.35
C SER A 197 -5.30 3.89 -28.93
N LEU A 198 -4.49 4.93 -28.83
CA LEU A 198 -4.26 5.70 -27.61
C LEU A 198 -5.62 6.30 -27.31
N TYR A 199 -6.45 5.56 -26.59
CA TYR A 199 -7.59 6.16 -25.92
C TYR A 199 -7.01 7.13 -24.89
N ARG A 200 -6.82 8.36 -25.35
CA ARG A 200 -6.90 9.54 -24.51
C ARG A 200 -8.34 9.52 -24.00
N ILE A 201 -8.57 8.87 -22.87
CA ILE A 201 -9.76 9.16 -22.07
C ILE A 201 -9.50 10.53 -21.45
N LEU A 202 -9.58 11.57 -22.31
CA LEU A 202 -9.78 12.93 -21.85
C LEU A 202 -11.17 12.91 -21.22
N PHE A 203 -11.21 13.22 -19.94
CA PHE A 203 -12.42 13.73 -19.33
C PHE A 203 -12.97 14.87 -20.19
N ALA A 204 -14.04 14.59 -20.92
CA ALA A 204 -15.01 15.56 -21.37
C ALA A 204 -16.34 15.18 -20.73
N MET A 205 -16.46 15.41 -19.42
CA MET A 205 -17.80 15.50 -18.84
C MET A 205 -18.39 16.84 -19.31
N PRO A 206 -19.58 16.85 -19.93
CA PRO A 206 -20.36 18.07 -19.99
C PRO A 206 -20.78 18.39 -18.56
N VAL A 207 -20.41 19.58 -18.08
CA VAL A 207 -20.97 20.18 -16.86
C VAL A 207 -22.48 20.24 -17.05
N ARG A 208 -23.20 19.23 -16.55
CA ARG A 208 -24.64 19.35 -16.33
C ARG A 208 -24.83 20.20 -15.09
N SER A 209 -25.21 21.44 -15.35
CA SER A 209 -25.94 22.35 -14.48
C SER A 209 -26.53 21.68 -13.23
N ILE A 210 -25.92 21.97 -12.09
CA ILE A 210 -26.64 22.04 -10.83
C ILE A 210 -27.54 23.28 -10.97
N GLN A 211 -28.81 23.08 -11.29
CA GLN A 211 -29.84 24.06 -10.98
C GLN A 211 -30.34 23.77 -9.56
N ALA A 212 -30.52 24.87 -8.83
CA ALA A 212 -30.91 24.96 -7.43
C ALA A 212 -32.24 24.24 -7.10
#